data_AF-A0A8C7FB75-F1
#
_entry.id   AF-A0A8C7FB75-F1
#
_cell.length_a   1.000
_cell.length_b   1.000
_cell.length_c   1.000
_cell.angle_alpha   90.00
_cell.angle_beta   90.00
_cell.angle_gamma   90.00
#
_symmetry.space_group_name_H-M   'P 1'
#
loop_
_entity.id
_entity.type
_entity.pdbx_description
1 polymer ?
#
loop_
_entity_poly.entity_id
_entity_poly.type
_entity_poly.pdbx_seq_one_letter_code
_entity_poly.pdbx_strand_id
1 'polypeptide(L)' 'MMTPAFELSQDPAFLILNLHVPYSRTSEFDLYINGDDFKFYAEPYFLR' A
#
# COMPACT_ATOMS: atom_id res chain seq x y z
N MET A 1 -14.21 -3.45 -1.83
CA MET A 1 -12.82 -2.97 -1.87
C MET A 1 -12.09 -3.70 -2.98
N MET A 2 -11.23 -3.01 -3.73
CA MET A 2 -10.43 -3.58 -4.81
C MET A 2 -8.98 -3.77 -4.34
N THR A 3 -8.32 -4.84 -4.77
CA THR A 3 -6.89 -5.00 -4.51
C THR A 3 -6.11 -4.18 -5.55
N PRO A 4 -5.24 -3.23 -5.14
CA PRO A 4 -4.42 -2.48 -6.08
C PRO A 4 -3.37 -3.41 -6.70
N ALA A 5 -2.94 -3.10 -7.92
CA ALA A 5 -1.73 -3.73 -8.44
C ALA A 5 -0.53 -3.22 -7.63
N PHE A 6 0.36 -4.12 -7.22
CA PHE A 6 1.52 -3.76 -6.43
C PHE A 6 2.77 -4.50 -6.87
N GLU A 7 3.91 -3.86 -6.63
CA GLU A 7 5.23 -4.46 -6.79
C GLU A 7 5.99 -4.36 -5.47
N LEU A 8 6.70 -5.44 -5.15
CA LEU A 8 7.53 -5.54 -3.95
C LEU A 8 8.99 -5.62 -4.36
N SER A 9 9.79 -4.68 -3.88
CA SER A 9 11.25 -4.72 -4.01
C SER A 9 11.88 -4.47 -2.64
N GLN A 10 13.17 -4.80 -2.52
CA GLN A 10 13.90 -4.57 -1.28
C GLN A 10 15.34 -4.17 -1.59
N ASP A 11 15.89 -3.37 -0.68
CA ASP A 11 17.32 -3.15 -0.56
C ASP A 11 17.80 -3.69 0.81
N PRO A 12 19.10 -3.64 1.14
CA PRO A 12 19.60 -4.18 2.41
C PRO A 12 19.03 -3.51 3.68
N ALA A 13 18.40 -2.34 3.56
CA ALA A 13 17.88 -1.56 4.68
C ALA A 13 16.35 -1.48 4.70
N PHE A 14 15.68 -1.56 3.55
CA PHE A 14 14.25 -1.30 3.42
C PHE A 14 13.52 -2.28 2.51
N LEU A 15 12.25 -2.53 2.86
CA LEU A 15 11.24 -3.11 1.99
C LEU A 15 10.48 -1.98 1.31
N ILE A 16 10.41 -2.00 -0.02
CA ILE A 16 9.78 -0.97 -0.84
C ILE A 16 8.55 -1.58 -1.50
N LEU A 17 7.39 -0.96 -1.24
CA LEU A 17 6.10 -1.39 -1.80
C LEU A 17 5.57 -0.30 -2.74
N ASN A 18 5.50 -0.60 -4.03
CA ASN A 18 4.93 0.30 -5.04
C ASN A 18 3.47 -0.06 -5.29
N LEU A 19 2.55 0.86 -5.01
CA LEU A 19 1.10 0.65 -5.18
C LEU A 19 0.56 1.47 -6.35
N HIS A 20 -0.13 0.81 -7.28
CA HIS A 20 -0.80 1.47 -8.40
C HIS A 20 -2.29 1.69 -8.10
N VAL A 21 -2.66 2.94 -7.79
CA VAL A 21 -3.98 3.34 -7.31
C VAL A 21 -4.60 4.49 -8.12
N PRO A 22 -4.81 4.33 -9.45
CA PRO A 22 -5.19 5.42 -10.36
C PRO A 22 -6.55 6.07 -10.05
N TYR A 23 -7.42 5.36 -9.31
CA TYR A 23 -8.76 5.83 -8.96
C TYR A 23 -8.90 6.33 -7.52
N SER A 24 -7.78 6.44 -6.79
CA SER A 24 -7.75 7.01 -5.44
C SER A 24 -7.41 8.49 -5.49
N ARG A 25 -7.93 9.28 -4.55
CA ARG A 25 -7.46 10.65 -4.34
C ARG A 25 -6.19 10.61 -3.51
N THR A 26 -5.16 11.31 -3.96
CA THR A 26 -3.83 11.31 -3.34
C THR A 26 -3.82 11.78 -1.88
N SER A 27 -4.87 12.50 -1.46
CA SER A 27 -5.00 13.08 -0.12
C SER A 27 -5.70 12.17 0.91
N GLU A 28 -6.26 11.03 0.49
CA GLU A 28 -7.12 10.18 1.33
C GLU A 28 -6.59 8.75 1.33
N PHE A 29 -5.52 8.50 2.09
CA PHE A 29 -5.03 7.15 2.37
C PHE A 29 -4.64 7.00 3.83
N ASP A 30 -4.87 5.81 4.36
CA ASP A 30 -4.44 5.38 5.69
C ASP A 30 -3.41 4.27 5.55
N LEU A 31 -2.32 4.40 6.32
CA LEU A 31 -1.23 3.44 6.37
C LEU A 31 -1.02 2.98 7.81
N TYR A 32 -1.03 1.67 8.02
CA TYR A 32 -0.74 1.05 9.31
C TYR A 32 0.39 0.04 9.14
N ILE A 33 1.42 0.18 9.98
CA ILE A 33 2.58 -0.72 10.00
C ILE A 33 2.85 -1.09 11.45
N ASN A 34 2.80 -2.38 11.76
CA ASN A 34 3.16 -2.90 13.07
C ASN A 34 3.95 -4.20 12.93
N GLY A 35 5.28 -4.11 13.07
CA GLY A 35 6.18 -5.23 12.86
C GLY A 35 6.12 -5.72 11.41
N ASP A 36 5.60 -6.94 11.24
CA ASP A 36 5.39 -7.63 9.97
C ASP A 36 3.98 -7.44 9.39
N ASP A 37 3.04 -6.81 10.11
CA ASP A 37 1.70 -6.50 9.62
C ASP A 37 1.69 -5.11 8.95
N PHE A 38 1.45 -5.12 7.64
CA PHE A 38 1.24 -3.94 6.83
C PHE A 38 -0.24 -3.86 6.44
N LYS A 39 -0.85 -2.68 6.50
CA LYS A 39 -2.19 -2.43 5.97
C LYS A 39 -2.22 -1.08 5.27
N PHE A 40 -2.71 -1.07 4.05
CA PHE A 40 -2.94 0.12 3.26
C PHE A 40 -4.42 0.21 2.90
N TYR A 41 -5.00 1.37 3.12
CA TYR A 41 -6.37 1.69 2.76
C TYR A 41 -6.42 3.01 2.00
N ALA A 42 -7.06 3.01 0.83
CA ALA A 42 -7.32 4.23 0.07
C ALA A 42 -8.52 3.96 -0.82
N GLU A 43 -9.69 4.55 -0.56
CA GLU A 43 -10.93 4.20 -1.27
C GLU A 43 -10.74 4.25 -2.81
N PRO A 44 -11.12 3.20 -3.56
CA PRO A 44 -11.81 1.96 -3.16
C PRO A 44 -10.88 0.77 -2.81
N TYR A 45 -9.58 1.00 -2.67
CA TYR A 45 -8.52 0.02 -2.50
C TYR A 45 -8.24 -0.39 -1.06
N PHE A 46 -7.87 -1.66 -0.89
CA PHE A 46 -7.34 -2.20 0.36
C PHE A 46 -6.28 -3.25 0.08
N LEU A 47 -5.17 -3.19 0.81
CA LEU A 47 -4.06 -4.16 0.76
C LEU A 47 -3.60 -4.48 2.19
N ARG A 48 -3.31 -5.75 2.45
CA ARG A 48 -2.76 -6.28 3.71
C ARG A 48 -1.68 -7.30 3.39
#